data_AF-A0A563D5D0-F1
#
_entry.id   AF-A0A563D5D0-F1
#
_cell.length_a   1.000
_cell.length_b   1.000
_cell.length_c   1.000
_cell.angle_alpha   90.00
_cell.angle_beta   90.00
_cell.angle_gamma   90.00
#
_symmetry.space_group_name_H-M   'P 1'
#
loop_
_entity.id
_entity.type
_entity.pdbx_description
1 polymer ?
#
loop_
_entity_poly.entity_id
_entity_poly.type
_entity_poly.pdbx_seq_one_letter_code
_entity_poly.pdbx_strand_id
1 'polypeptide(L)'
;MDVIVVSLPLIGRFAFIPDRDVQLALSNMSAEEKRVVLANMERQTASLLALQCAAIFAPDMSISKSIDSGLYVASQMVKINS
;
A
#
# COMPACT_ATOMS: atom_id res chain seq x y z
N MET A 1 7.65 12.74 -12.73
CA MET A 1 7.92 11.86 -11.58
C MET A 1 6.66 11.06 -11.31
N ASP A 2 6.78 9.74 -11.14
CA ASP A 2 5.64 8.89 -10.77
C ASP A 2 5.33 9.15 -9.30
N VAL A 3 4.21 9.81 -9.03
CA VAL A 3 3.79 10.16 -7.67
C VAL A 3 2.46 9.47 -7.42
N ILE A 4 2.37 8.74 -6.31
CA ILE A 4 1.14 8.11 -5.85
C ILE A 4 0.46 9.10 -4.91
N VAL A 5 -0.79 9.43 -5.19
CA VAL A 5 -1.54 10.40 -4.40
C VAL A 5 -2.74 9.70 -3.79
N VAL A 6 -2.81 9.72 -2.47
CA VAL A 6 -3.90 9.11 -1.72
C VAL A 6 -4.69 10.19 -1.00
N SER A 7 -6.00 10.20 -1.18
CA SER A 7 -6.91 11.09 -0.46
C SER A 7 -7.76 10.28 0.50
N LEU A 8 -7.67 10.60 1.78
CA LEU A 8 -8.50 10.00 2.83
C LEU A 8 -9.51 11.05 3.30
N PRO A 9 -10.83 10.78 3.12
CA PRO A 9 -11.85 11.68 3.62
C PRO A 9 -11.65 12.00 5.10
N LEU A 10 -11.80 13.27 5.48
CA LEU A 10 -11.69 13.78 6.85
C LEU A 10 -10.28 13.74 7.48
N ILE A 11 -9.28 13.20 6.80
CA ILE A 11 -7.90 13.09 7.30
C ILE A 11 -6.97 14.01 6.50
N GLY A 12 -7.01 13.91 5.17
CA GLY A 12 -6.17 14.73 4.31
C GLY A 12 -5.72 14.01 3.04
N ARG A 13 -4.75 14.63 2.35
CA ARG A 13 -4.19 14.15 1.10
C ARG A 13 -2.69 13.95 1.26
N PHE A 14 -2.23 12.79 0.83
CA PHE A 14 -0.86 12.33 1.01
C PHE A 14 -0.23 12.06 -0.35
N ALA A 15 1.02 12.48 -0.53
CA ALA A 15 1.80 12.23 -1.73
C ALA A 15 2.97 11.31 -1.38
N PHE A 16 3.06 10.20 -2.09
CA PHE A 16 4.12 9.21 -1.94
C PHE A 16 4.96 9.20 -3.20
N ILE A 17 6.25 9.41 -3.01
CA ILE A 17 7.25 9.32 -4.05
C ILE A 17 7.86 7.92 -3.91
N PRO A 18 7.71 7.02 -4.89
CA PRO A 18 8.33 5.71 -4.84
C PRO A 18 9.84 5.85 -4.73
N ASP A 19 10.49 4.92 -4.03
CA ASP A 19 11.94 4.91 -3.92
C ASP A 19 12.61 4.74 -5.29
N ARG A 20 13.90 5.09 -5.35
CA ARG A 20 14.68 5.07 -6.60
C ARG A 20 14.63 3.72 -7.32
N ASP A 21 14.67 2.62 -6.56
CA ASP A 21 14.64 1.26 -7.13
C ASP A 21 13.27 0.93 -7.73
N VAL A 22 12.19 1.40 -7.10
CA VAL A 22 10.82 1.26 -7.63
C VAL A 22 10.65 2.14 -8.86
N GLN A 23 11.18 3.37 -8.85
CA GLN A 23 11.17 4.24 -10.04
C GLN A 23 11.93 3.60 -11.22
N LEU A 24 13.07 2.96 -10.96
CA LEU A 24 13.83 2.21 -11.96
C LEU A 24 13.02 1.02 -12.49
N ALA A 25 12.39 0.23 -11.62
CA ALA A 25 11.53 -0.89 -12.03
C ALA A 25 10.36 -0.40 -12.90
N LEU A 26 9.69 0.68 -12.51
CA LEU A 26 8.59 1.29 -13.25
C LEU A 26 9.04 1.88 -14.60
N SER A 27 10.30 2.31 -14.71
CA SER A 27 10.84 2.86 -15.96
C SER A 27 11.07 1.81 -17.05
N ASN A 28 11.24 0.54 -16.65
CA ASN A 28 11.42 -0.59 -17.55
C ASN A 28 10.10 -1.23 -18.00
N MET A 29 8.95 -0.79 -17.45
CA MET A 29 7.63 -1.33 -17.78
C MET A 29 7.00 -0.61 -18.96
N SER A 30 6.09 -1.29 -19.66
CA SER A 30 5.20 -0.62 -20.61
C SER A 30 4.28 0.35 -19.89
N ALA A 31 3.75 1.36 -20.60
CA ALA A 31 2.86 2.35 -20.02
C ALA A 31 1.60 1.72 -19.36
N GLU A 32 1.09 0.63 -19.94
CA GLU A 32 -0.09 -0.05 -19.43
C GLU A 32 0.21 -0.86 -18.16
N GLU A 33 1.30 -1.63 -18.14
CA GLU A 33 1.74 -2.35 -16.95
C GLU A 33 2.05 -1.37 -15.81
N LYS A 34 2.75 -0.29 -16.12
CA LYS A 34 3.07 0.77 -15.17
C LYS A 34 1.80 1.38 -14.55
N ARG A 35 0.78 1.64 -15.37
CA ARG A 35 -0.51 2.18 -14.91
C ARG A 35 -1.21 1.21 -13.95
N VAL A 36 -1.20 -0.08 -14.26
CA VAL A 36 -1.79 -1.12 -13.40
C VAL A 36 -1.04 -1.23 -12.06
N VAL A 37 0.29 -1.23 -12.10
CA VAL A 37 1.14 -1.29 -10.90
C VAL A 37 0.92 -0.08 -10.02
N LEU A 38 0.95 1.14 -10.58
CA LEU A 38 0.72 2.37 -9.84
C LEU A 38 -0.67 2.41 -9.19
N ALA A 39 -1.71 1.98 -9.91
CA ALA A 39 -3.07 1.90 -9.36
C ALA A 39 -3.18 0.89 -8.20
N ASN A 40 -2.47 -0.25 -8.30
CA ASN A 40 -2.40 -1.21 -7.20
C ASN A 40 -1.65 -0.66 -5.99
N MET A 41 -0.53 0.04 -6.22
CA MET A 41 0.21 0.70 -5.14
C MET A 41 -0.64 1.76 -4.45
N GLU A 42 -1.35 2.61 -5.20
CA GLU A 42 -2.28 3.60 -4.65
C GLU A 42 -3.33 2.95 -3.74
N ARG A 43 -3.95 1.86 -4.19
CA ARG A 43 -4.95 1.12 -3.40
C ARG A 43 -4.34 0.54 -2.12
N GLN A 44 -3.14 -0.03 -2.19
CA GLN A 44 -2.46 -0.59 -1.01
C GLN A 44 -2.08 0.50 0.00
N THR A 45 -1.53 1.62 -0.48
CA THR A 45 -1.19 2.76 0.36
C THR A 45 -2.42 3.36 1.03
N ALA A 46 -3.54 3.48 0.32
CA ALA A 46 -4.81 3.93 0.89
C ALA A 46 -5.32 3.00 2.00
N SER A 47 -5.30 1.69 1.77
CA SER A 47 -5.68 0.71 2.79
C SER A 47 -4.80 0.78 4.03
N LEU A 48 -3.48 0.87 3.85
CA LEU A 48 -2.52 0.96 4.97
C LEU A 48 -2.72 2.23 5.78
N LEU A 49 -2.89 3.38 5.12
CA LEU A 49 -3.11 4.64 5.82
C LEU A 49 -4.45 4.66 6.55
N ALA A 50 -5.53 4.22 5.91
CA ALA A 50 -6.86 4.15 6.55
C ALA A 50 -6.80 3.30 7.82
N LEU A 51 -6.00 2.24 7.78
CA LEU A 51 -5.85 1.27 8.86
C LEU A 51 -4.91 1.75 9.97
N GLN A 52 -3.84 2.49 9.65
CA GLN A 52 -3.06 3.23 10.64
C GLN A 52 -3.90 4.33 11.31
N CYS A 53 -4.73 5.03 10.55
CA CYS A 53 -5.63 6.04 11.08
C CYS A 53 -6.71 5.40 11.97
N ALA A 54 -7.24 4.23 11.61
CA ALA A 54 -8.17 3.49 12.46
C ALA A 54 -7.56 3.14 13.83
N ALA A 55 -6.26 2.81 13.88
CA ALA A 55 -5.57 2.59 15.15
C ALA A 55 -5.45 3.86 16.01
N ILE A 56 -5.44 5.05 15.39
CA ILE A 56 -5.45 6.34 16.09
C ILE A 56 -6.86 6.68 16.60
N PHE A 57 -7.89 6.45 15.78
CA PHE A 57 -9.27 6.81 16.11
C PHE A 57 -10.02 5.77 16.96
N ALA A 58 -9.57 4.52 16.98
CA ALA A 58 -10.16 3.41 17.74
C ALA A 58 -9.07 2.53 18.38
N PRO A 59 -8.33 3.04 19.38
CA PRO A 59 -7.18 2.35 19.99
C PRO A 59 -7.52 1.02 20.68
N ASP A 60 -8.78 0.81 21.09
CA ASP A 60 -9.26 -0.42 21.73
C ASP A 60 -9.72 -1.50 20.73
N MET A 61 -9.80 -1.20 19.43
CA MET A 61 -10.05 -2.22 18.43
C MET A 61 -8.72 -2.91 18.10
N SER A 62 -8.61 -4.19 18.46
CA SER A 62 -7.44 -5.09 18.26
C SER A 62 -7.07 -5.36 16.79
N ILE A 63 -7.28 -4.39 15.91
CA ILE A 63 -7.00 -4.43 14.47
C ILE A 63 -5.52 -4.79 14.21
N SER A 64 -4.59 -4.34 15.06
CA SER A 64 -3.16 -4.68 14.97
C SER A 64 -2.88 -6.19 14.94
N LYS A 65 -3.59 -6.98 15.76
CA LYS A 65 -3.43 -8.45 15.80
C LYS A 65 -3.95 -9.14 14.53
N SER A 66 -5.01 -8.61 13.93
CA SER A 66 -5.56 -9.17 12.69
C SER A 66 -4.68 -8.87 11.47
N ILE A 67 -3.95 -7.76 11.47
CA ILE A 67 -3.05 -7.37 10.37
C ILE A 67 -1.78 -8.20 10.36
N ASP A 68 -1.16 -8.43 11.52
CA ASP A 68 -0.01 -9.33 11.61
C ASP A 68 -0.38 -10.73 11.13
N SER A 69 -1.58 -11.21 11.47
CA SER A 69 -2.07 -12.48 10.95
C SER A 69 -2.31 -12.46 9.43
N GLY A 70 -2.87 -11.37 8.88
CA GLY A 70 -3.14 -11.26 7.44
C GLY A 70 -1.87 -11.15 6.59
N LEU A 71 -0.91 -10.33 7.03
CA LEU A 71 0.41 -10.20 6.39
C LEU A 71 1.24 -11.48 6.54
N TYR A 72 1.16 -12.16 7.69
CA TYR A 72 1.80 -13.45 7.89
C TYR A 72 1.23 -14.50 6.92
N VAL A 73 -0.09 -14.61 6.79
CA VAL A 73 -0.72 -15.55 5.85
C VAL A 73 -0.35 -15.23 4.40
N ALA A 74 -0.37 -13.95 4.02
CA ALA A 74 0.09 -13.53 2.68
C ALA A 74 1.57 -13.89 2.44
N SER A 75 2.44 -13.71 3.43
CA SER A 75 3.86 -14.06 3.33
C SER A 75 4.10 -15.57 3.18
N GLN A 76 3.24 -16.40 3.80
CA GLN A 76 3.31 -17.86 3.69
C GLN A 76 2.76 -18.36 2.35
N MET A 77 1.74 -17.70 1.79
CA MET A 77 1.25 -18.02 0.44
C MET A 77 2.29 -17.73 -0.66
N VAL A 78 3.12 -16.70 -0.50
CA VAL A 78 4.23 -16.42 -1.42
C VAL A 78 5.31 -17.50 -1.36
N LYS A 79 5.56 -18.09 -0.18
CA LYS A 79 6.53 -19.18 -0.01
C LYS A 79 6.10 -20.53 -0.60
N ILE A 80 4.80 -20.78 -0.74
CA ILE A 80 4.29 -22.06 -1.26
C ILE A 80 4.33 -22.10 -2.81
N ASN A 81 4.38 -20.93 -3.45
CA ASN A 81 4.41 -20.80 -4.91
C ASN A 81 5.82 -20.48 -5.48
N SER A 82 6.87 -20.61 -4.66
CA SER A 82 8.29 -20.56 -5.09
C SER A 82 8.89 -21.97 -5.06
#